data_AF-A0A0B8Q0Z1-F1
#
_entry.id   AF-A0A0B8Q0Z1-F1
#
_cell.length_a   1.000
_cell.length_b   1.000
_cell.length_c   1.000
_cell.angle_alpha   90.00
_cell.angle_beta   90.00
_cell.angle_gamma   90.00
#
_symmetry.space_group_name_H-M   'P 1'
#
loop_
_entity.id
_entity.type
_entity.pdbx_description
1 polymer ?
#
loop_
_entity_poly.entity_id
_entity_poly.type
_entity_poly.pdbx_seq_one_letter_code
_entity_poly.pdbx_strand_id
1 'polypeptide(L)' 'MTDFVWCQEEPQNQGAWYSSQHNFRAATPFNTTLNYAGRPASASPAVGYMSVHLKQQKALIDDALTIDKELEE' A
#
# COMPACT_ATOMS: atom_id res chain seq x y z
N MET A 1 -18.97 0.19 3.39
CA MET A 1 -17.50 0.30 3.27
C MET A 1 -16.98 -1.12 3.23
N THR A 2 -16.61 -1.60 2.05
CA THR A 2 -16.28 -3.01 1.80
C THR A 2 -14.77 -3.26 1.77
N ASP A 3 -13.96 -2.22 1.58
CA ASP A 3 -12.54 -2.36 1.28
C ASP A 3 -11.71 -1.40 2.14
N PHE A 4 -10.64 -1.95 2.73
CA PHE A 4 -9.65 -1.23 3.53
C PHE A 4 -8.31 -1.24 2.80
N VAL A 5 -7.56 -0.16 2.91
CA VAL A 5 -6.22 -0.05 2.32
C VAL A 5 -5.21 0.25 3.42
N TRP A 6 -4.15 -0.54 3.50
CA TRP A 6 -2.96 -0.21 4.29
C TRP A 6 -1.98 0.55 3.41
N CYS A 7 -1.80 1.84 3.71
CA CYS A 7 -0.87 2.72 3.01
C CYS A 7 0.44 2.88 3.80
N GLN A 8 1.60 2.70 3.16
CA GLN A 8 2.91 2.97 3.77
C GLN A 8 3.94 3.49 2.76
N GLU A 9 4.90 4.30 3.23
CA GLU A 9 5.98 4.82 2.38
C GLU A 9 7.10 3.80 2.16
N GLU A 10 7.30 2.89 3.10
CA GLU A 10 8.34 1.86 3.05
C GLU A 10 8.04 0.80 1.97
N PRO A 11 9.09 0.18 1.38
CA PRO A 11 8.92 -0.99 0.53
C PRO A 11 8.08 -2.09 1.19
N GLN A 12 7.30 -2.85 0.40
CA GLN A 12 6.38 -3.87 0.91
C GLN A 12 7.01 -4.94 1.80
N ASN A 13 8.28 -5.28 1.56
CA ASN A 13 9.07 -6.20 2.38
C ASN A 13 9.69 -5.55 3.63
N GLN A 14 9.39 -4.29 3.87
CA GLN A 14 9.83 -3.47 4.98
C GLN A 14 8.60 -2.83 5.65
N GLY A 15 8.84 -2.09 6.73
CA GLY A 15 7.77 -1.48 7.51
C GLY A 15 6.90 -2.52 8.21
N ALA A 16 5.62 -2.18 8.40
CA ALA A 16 4.71 -2.94 9.25
C ALA A 16 3.89 -3.99 8.49
N TRP A 17 3.90 -4.00 7.15
CA TRP A 17 2.98 -4.81 6.37
C TRP A 17 3.00 -6.31 6.75
N TYR A 18 4.14 -6.99 6.59
CA TYR A 18 4.20 -8.42 6.87
C TYR A 18 4.01 -8.78 8.34
N SER A 19 4.50 -7.94 9.26
CA SER A 19 4.40 -8.18 10.70
C SER A 19 3.00 -7.88 11.25
N SER A 20 2.22 -7.00 10.62
CA SER A 20 0.96 -6.48 11.19
C SER A 20 -0.28 -6.76 10.34
N GLN A 21 -0.16 -7.29 9.11
CA GLN A 21 -1.31 -7.63 8.27
C GLN A 21 -2.35 -8.53 8.96
N HIS A 22 -1.91 -9.44 9.85
CA HIS A 22 -2.82 -10.30 10.60
C HIS A 22 -3.64 -9.51 11.64
N ASN A 23 -3.02 -8.51 12.29
CA ASN A 23 -3.69 -7.62 13.23
C ASN A 23 -4.71 -6.74 12.51
N PHE A 24 -4.34 -6.20 11.34
CA PHE A 24 -5.26 -5.39 10.55
C PHE A 24 -6.46 -6.19 10.06
N ARG A 25 -6.24 -7.41 9.52
CA ARG A 25 -7.34 -8.30 9.12
C ARG A 25 -8.27 -8.68 10.29
N ALA A 26 -7.73 -8.81 11.49
CA ALA A 26 -8.53 -9.09 12.69
C ALA A 26 -9.33 -7.87 13.17
N ALA A 27 -8.83 -6.65 12.92
CA ALA A 27 -9.50 -5.40 13.29
C ALA A 27 -10.55 -4.96 12.27
N THR A 28 -10.45 -5.39 11.01
CA THR A 28 -11.43 -5.09 9.96
C THR A 28 -12.70 -5.94 10.07
N PRO A 29 -13.88 -5.42 9.68
CA PRO A 29 -15.13 -6.17 9.69
C PRO A 29 -15.07 -7.45 8.86
N PHE A 30 -15.92 -8.43 9.20
CA PHE A 30 -16.04 -9.67 8.43
C PHE A 30 -16.45 -9.38 6.97
N ASN A 31 -15.92 -10.16 6.03
CA ASN A 31 -16.16 -10.01 4.58
C ASN A 31 -15.69 -8.67 3.99
N THR A 32 -14.62 -8.09 4.54
CA THR A 32 -13.93 -6.93 3.95
C THR A 32 -12.56 -7.33 3.42
N THR A 33 -12.11 -6.67 2.36
CA THR A 33 -10.77 -6.90 1.81
C THR A 33 -9.77 -5.91 2.40
N LEU A 34 -8.54 -6.37 2.65
CA LEU A 34 -7.42 -5.51 3.06
C LEU A 34 -6.40 -5.47 1.92
N ASN A 35 -6.35 -4.34 1.23
CA ASN A 35 -5.45 -4.05 0.13
C ASN A 35 -4.19 -3.33 0.63
N TYR A 36 -3.13 -3.38 -0.16
CA TYR A 36 -1.85 -2.74 0.15
C TYR A 36 -1.56 -1.64 -0.88
N ALA A 37 -1.25 -0.44 -0.40
CA ALA A 37 -0.75 0.66 -1.21
C ALA A 37 0.60 1.11 -0.66
N GLY A 38 1.65 1.05 -1.46
CA GLY A 38 2.99 1.39 -0.99
C GLY A 38 4.07 1.09 -2.02
N ARG A 39 5.33 1.26 -1.63
CA ARG A 39 6.44 1.01 -2.55
C ARG A 39 6.61 -0.50 -2.81
N PRO A 40 6.99 -0.90 -4.04
CA PRO A 40 7.28 -2.30 -4.32
C PRO A 40 8.45 -2.79 -3.46
N ALA A 41 8.48 -4.09 -3.20
CA ALA A 41 9.54 -4.70 -2.42
C ALA A 41 10.93 -4.39 -3.00
N SER A 42 11.86 -4.09 -2.11
CA SER A 42 13.17 -3.56 -2.45
C SER A 42 14.21 -3.99 -1.42
N ALA A 43 15.43 -4.29 -1.87
CA ALA A 43 16.55 -4.54 -0.98
C ALA A 43 17.02 -3.26 -0.25
N SER A 44 16.93 -2.11 -0.92
CA SER A 44 17.24 -0.80 -0.33
C SER A 44 16.00 -0.18 0.33
N PRO A 45 16.13 0.60 1.42
CA PRO A 45 15.01 1.33 2.00
C PRO A 45 14.39 2.37 1.04
N ALA A 46 15.21 2.97 0.17
CA ALA A 46 14.76 3.97 -0.78
C ALA A 46 15.59 3.97 -2.06
N VAL A 47 15.05 4.59 -3.11
CA VAL A 47 15.79 4.93 -4.32
C VAL A 47 16.73 6.11 -4.07
N GLY A 48 17.91 6.10 -4.70
CA GLY A 48 18.92 7.15 -4.50
C GLY A 48 18.64 8.46 -5.23
N TYR A 49 17.73 8.47 -6.22
CA TYR A 49 17.40 9.66 -7.00
C TYR A 49 16.11 10.30 -6.51
N MET A 50 16.17 11.60 -6.16
CA MET A 50 15.01 12.36 -5.68
C MET A 50 13.85 12.37 -6.67
N SER A 51 14.13 12.49 -7.97
CA SER A 51 13.10 12.48 -9.01
C SER A 51 12.31 11.18 -9.06
N VAL A 52 12.97 10.03 -8.83
CA VAL A 52 12.32 8.71 -8.76
C VAL A 52 11.56 8.58 -7.44
N HIS A 53 12.13 9.10 -6.34
CA HIS A 53 11.48 9.08 -5.03
C HIS A 53 10.14 9.83 -5.06
N LEU A 54 10.09 11.03 -5.64
CA LEU A 54 8.86 11.82 -5.79
C LEU A 54 7.82 11.13 -6.68
N LYS A 55 8.26 10.47 -7.76
CA LYS A 55 7.37 9.67 -8.61
C LYS A 55 6.73 8.51 -7.84
N GLN A 56 7.53 7.77 -7.07
CA GLN A 56 7.02 6.67 -6.23
C GLN A 56 6.07 7.18 -5.14
N GLN A 57 6.40 8.32 -4.51
CA GLN A 57 5.55 8.93 -3.49
C GLN A 57 4.19 9.36 -4.06
N LYS A 58 4.17 9.97 -5.24
CA LYS A 58 2.91 10.32 -5.89
C LYS A 58 2.11 9.06 -6.24
N ALA A 59 2.77 8.06 -6.82
CA ALA A 59 2.11 6.82 -7.23
C ALA A 59 1.46 6.08 -6.06
N LEU A 60 2.12 5.96 -4.90
CA LEU A 60 1.52 5.27 -3.75
C LEU A 60 0.34 6.03 -3.14
N ILE A 61 0.36 7.38 -3.18
CA ILE A 61 -0.77 8.20 -2.71
C ILE A 61 -1.96 8.06 -3.66
N ASP A 62 -1.70 8.13 -4.97
CA ASP A 62 -2.72 7.95 -6.00
C ASP A 62 -3.35 6.54 -5.87
N ASP A 63 -2.53 5.51 -5.63
CA ASP A 63 -2.98 4.12 -5.42
C ASP A 63 -3.82 3.96 -4.14
N ALA A 64 -3.40 4.59 -3.03
CA ALA A 64 -4.12 4.51 -1.77
C ALA A 64 -5.49 5.21 -1.78
N LEU A 65 -5.65 6.24 -2.63
CA LEU A 65 -6.85 7.08 -2.67
C LEU A 65 -7.78 6.78 -3.86
N THR A 66 -7.36 5.94 -4.81
CA THR A 66 -8.17 5.57 -5.98
C THR A 66 -8.76 4.17 -5.78
N ILE A 67 -10.06 4.09 -5.43
CA ILE A 67 -10.74 2.82 -5.13
C ILE A 67 -11.53 2.25 -6.35
N ASP A 68 -11.54 2.92 -7.50
CA ASP A 68 -12.34 2.50 -8.66
C ASP A 68 -11.49 2.28 -9.93
N LYS A 69 -10.90 1.09 -10.10
CA LYS A 69 -10.31 0.68 -11.40
C LYS A 69 -10.80 -0.66 -11.95
N GLU A 70 -11.68 -1.37 -11.25
CA GLU A 70 -12.20 -2.67 -11.71
C GLU A 70 -13.67 -2.64 -12.17
N LEU A 71 -14.24 -1.46 -12.45
CA LEU A 71 -15.62 -1.33 -12.99
C LEU A 71 -15.68 -0.78 -14.43
N GLU A 72 -14.57 -0.75 -15.18
CA GLU A 72 -14.54 -0.32 -16.60
C GLU A 72 -13.85 -1.34 -17.53
N GLU A 73 -14.19 -2.64 -17.41
CA GLU A 73 -14.07 -3.61 -18.53
C GLU A 73 -15.42 -4.28 -18.83
#